data_AF-A0A2T2ZGY8-F1
#
_entry.id   AF-A0A2T2ZGY8-F1
#
_cell.length_a   1.000
_cell.length_b   1.000
_cell.length_c   1.000
_cell.angle_alpha   90.00
_cell.angle_beta   90.00
_cell.angle_gamma   90.00
#
_symmetry.space_group_name_H-M   'P 1'
#
loop_
_entity.id
_entity.type
_entity.pdbx_description
1 polymer ?
#
loop_
_entity_poly.entity_id
_entity_poly.type
_entity_poly.pdbx_seq_one_letter_code
_entity_poly.pdbx_strand_id
1 'polypeptide(L)'
;MGESSITWVDGAVVTIDQRALPHEVRTLRLTTVDQVIDAIATLAVRGAPAIGVTGAFGVALAALAHPGEPARVEAEAARIEAARPTAVNLSWGVRRALAKFADGGAPGVLAEAQALLAEDGRVNRAAAEHAADLVQRLCPGRPLRMLTHCNTGRLATTAFGTAIGALRVLHARGVIDSVLVDETRPLLQGARLTAWELAEAGIPHRLTVDSAAAWAMATGQVDCVIVGADRITADGSVANKIGTYGLALAARHHGIPFIVVAPESTRDAATATGADIVVEQRGSAEITHFGDYAAAPEGTAVFNPAFDVTPPELVTAVVTENGLIDEANPLAAQAIAGLARDLYGRGWMPGTAGNISVRDGAFRAASDNGSVTAGPTAVVTGSGLSKGELTAADMVRVRIENSEPVAGDRRPSAETAIHTAIYRTTEAAAVVHVHSPRATAASVGAPNPLRFIGFELIKGLRSGDTIDVPVFPNHADVSLIGAEIEQYLRAHPAAPPALFIAGHGITAWGADLAQARDRAECLEALCELVSLTGRRDISTDHILEEQPQ
;
A
#
# COMPACT_ATOMS: atom_id res chain seq x y z
N MET A 1 17.32 20.11 -20.51
CA MET A 1 16.75 18.75 -20.70
C MET A 1 15.28 18.83 -20.36
N GLY A 2 14.40 18.12 -21.08
CA GLY A 2 12.98 18.03 -20.74
C GLY A 2 12.75 17.18 -19.47
N GLU A 3 11.61 16.52 -19.40
CA GLU A 3 11.22 15.66 -18.26
C GLU A 3 12.13 14.42 -18.07
N SER A 4 12.90 14.04 -19.10
CA SER A 4 13.84 12.91 -19.09
C SER A 4 15.25 13.27 -18.61
N SER A 5 15.87 12.38 -17.84
CA SER A 5 17.28 12.45 -17.41
C SER A 5 18.25 11.73 -18.36
N ILE A 6 17.72 10.97 -19.33
CA ILE A 6 18.49 10.22 -20.34
C ILE A 6 17.90 10.49 -21.72
N THR A 7 18.74 10.84 -22.68
CA THR A 7 18.32 11.09 -24.07
C THR A 7 19.36 10.54 -25.05
N TRP A 8 18.92 10.25 -26.27
CA TRP A 8 19.81 9.92 -27.38
C TRP A 8 19.92 11.11 -28.32
N VAL A 9 21.13 11.66 -28.51
CA VAL A 9 21.37 12.85 -29.32
C VAL A 9 22.61 12.66 -30.17
N ASP A 10 22.45 12.71 -31.50
CA ASP A 10 23.55 12.65 -32.48
C ASP A 10 24.53 11.49 -32.23
N GLY A 11 24.00 10.27 -32.05
CA GLY A 11 24.80 9.07 -31.86
C GLY A 11 25.42 8.92 -30.47
N ALA A 12 24.91 9.63 -29.46
CA ALA A 12 25.41 9.55 -28.09
C ALA A 12 24.29 9.47 -27.06
N VAL A 13 24.57 8.83 -25.94
CA VAL A 13 23.74 8.91 -24.74
C VAL A 13 24.08 10.20 -24.00
N VAL A 14 23.08 11.04 -23.78
CA VAL A 14 23.20 12.29 -23.04
C VAL A 14 22.44 12.17 -21.73
N THR A 15 23.14 12.37 -20.61
CA THR A 15 22.59 12.23 -19.25
C THR A 15 23.26 13.19 -18.26
N ILE A 16 22.80 13.24 -17.01
CA ILE A 16 23.38 14.07 -15.95
C ILE A 16 24.38 13.25 -15.14
N ASP A 17 25.57 13.79 -14.86
CA ASP A 17 26.51 13.19 -13.92
C ASP A 17 25.99 13.34 -12.49
N GLN A 18 25.35 12.29 -11.97
CA GLN A 18 24.77 12.31 -10.64
C GLN A 18 25.83 12.45 -9.52
N ARG A 19 27.12 12.20 -9.81
CA ARG A 19 28.21 12.38 -8.83
C ARG A 19 28.51 13.85 -8.59
N ALA A 20 28.24 14.71 -9.57
CA ALA A 20 28.47 16.15 -9.46
C ALA A 20 27.35 16.88 -8.70
N LEU A 21 26.15 16.28 -8.63
CA LEU A 21 25.03 16.81 -7.85
C LEU A 21 25.29 16.69 -6.33
N PRO A 22 24.87 17.68 -5.52
CA PRO A 22 24.03 18.84 -5.91
C PRO A 22 24.82 20.08 -6.38
N HIS A 23 26.15 20.03 -6.41
CA HIS A 23 26.99 21.21 -6.62
C HIS A 23 27.02 21.72 -8.06
N GLU A 24 27.01 20.81 -9.04
CA GLU A 24 27.10 21.14 -10.45
C GLU A 24 26.17 20.24 -11.28
N VAL A 25 25.36 20.84 -12.14
CA VAL A 25 24.58 20.10 -13.15
C VAL A 25 25.47 19.85 -14.37
N ARG A 26 26.28 18.80 -14.28
CA ARG A 26 27.19 18.39 -15.37
C ARG A 26 26.50 17.43 -16.33
N THR A 27 26.53 17.73 -17.62
CA THR A 27 26.01 16.83 -18.66
C THR A 27 27.12 15.89 -19.15
N LEU A 28 26.82 14.59 -19.19
CA LEU A 28 27.66 13.57 -19.80
C LEU A 28 27.16 13.28 -21.22
N ARG A 29 28.10 13.11 -22.14
CA ARG A 29 27.86 12.65 -23.51
C ARG A 29 28.69 11.39 -23.74
N LEU A 30 28.03 10.24 -23.72
CA LEU A 30 28.64 8.91 -23.82
C LEU A 30 28.52 8.42 -25.26
N THR A 31 29.66 8.20 -25.90
CA THR A 31 29.80 7.80 -27.31
C THR A 31 30.38 6.39 -27.48
N THR A 32 30.83 5.76 -26.40
CA THR A 32 31.41 4.41 -26.42
C THR A 32 30.84 3.53 -25.33
N VAL A 33 30.94 2.21 -25.51
CA VAL A 33 30.53 1.23 -24.49
C VAL A 33 31.34 1.40 -23.20
N ASP A 34 32.65 1.65 -23.30
CA ASP A 34 33.51 1.88 -22.13
C ASP A 34 33.03 3.07 -21.28
N GLN A 35 32.57 4.15 -21.92
CA GLN A 35 32.02 5.32 -21.22
C GLN A 35 30.68 4.99 -20.54
N VAL A 36 29.84 4.15 -21.15
CA VAL A 36 28.60 3.66 -20.54
C VAL A 36 28.91 2.79 -19.31
N ILE A 37 29.86 1.86 -19.43
CA ILE A 37 30.30 1.00 -18.32
C ILE A 37 30.84 1.84 -17.16
N ASP A 38 31.73 2.80 -17.45
CA ASP A 38 32.27 3.71 -16.43
C ASP A 38 31.17 4.53 -15.74
N ALA A 39 30.23 5.08 -16.50
CA ALA A 39 29.14 5.88 -15.95
C ALA A 39 28.24 5.05 -14.99
N ILE A 40 27.97 3.78 -15.32
CA ILE A 40 27.19 2.87 -14.48
C ILE A 40 27.99 2.43 -13.25
N ALA A 41 29.26 2.02 -13.44
CA ALA A 41 30.10 1.49 -12.37
C ALA A 41 30.47 2.54 -11.32
N THR A 42 30.73 3.78 -11.74
CA THR A 42 31.06 4.90 -10.86
C THR A 42 29.84 5.62 -10.28
N LEU A 43 28.62 5.13 -10.59
CA LEU A 43 27.34 5.71 -10.15
C LEU A 43 27.10 7.14 -10.66
N ALA A 44 27.69 7.49 -11.81
CA ALA A 44 27.32 8.68 -12.58
C ALA A 44 25.89 8.55 -13.14
N VAL A 45 25.51 7.33 -13.52
CA VAL A 45 24.14 6.90 -13.78
C VAL A 45 23.77 5.81 -12.77
N ARG A 46 22.66 5.99 -12.06
CA ARG A 46 22.18 5.05 -11.05
C ARG A 46 20.65 5.03 -11.00
N GLY A 47 20.11 4.05 -10.29
CA GLY A 47 18.69 3.76 -10.24
C GLY A 47 18.32 2.68 -11.25
N ALA A 48 17.48 1.73 -10.83
CA ALA A 48 17.29 0.47 -11.53
C ALA A 48 16.78 0.65 -12.97
N PRO A 49 15.74 1.46 -13.25
CA PRO A 49 15.33 1.70 -14.63
C PRO A 49 16.36 2.52 -15.44
N ALA A 50 17.00 3.52 -14.81
CA ALA A 50 17.98 4.38 -15.47
C ALA A 50 19.15 3.59 -16.08
N ILE A 51 19.72 2.66 -15.30
CA ILE A 51 20.84 1.82 -15.77
C ILE A 51 20.38 0.81 -16.81
N GLY A 52 19.14 0.30 -16.74
CA GLY A 52 18.58 -0.59 -17.75
C GLY A 52 18.50 0.07 -19.13
N VAL A 53 17.93 1.28 -19.19
CA VAL A 53 17.82 2.05 -20.43
C VAL A 53 19.18 2.54 -20.94
N THR A 54 20.06 2.96 -20.02
CA THR A 54 21.44 3.34 -20.39
C THR A 54 22.21 2.15 -20.95
N GLY A 55 22.04 0.94 -20.38
CA GLY A 55 22.61 -0.29 -20.89
C GLY A 55 22.08 -0.64 -22.29
N ALA A 56 20.78 -0.50 -22.53
CA ALA A 56 20.16 -0.68 -23.85
C ALA A 56 20.76 0.27 -24.90
N PHE A 57 20.96 1.55 -24.56
CA PHE A 57 21.67 2.48 -25.44
C PHE A 57 23.16 2.12 -25.62
N GLY A 58 23.80 1.53 -24.61
CA GLY A 58 25.14 0.95 -24.73
C GLY A 58 25.20 -0.15 -25.80
N VAL A 59 24.19 -1.02 -25.86
CA VAL A 59 24.07 -2.02 -26.94
C VAL A 59 23.87 -1.34 -28.30
N ALA A 60 23.10 -0.25 -28.37
CA ALA A 60 22.96 0.54 -29.60
C ALA A 60 24.31 1.14 -30.06
N LEU A 61 25.13 1.66 -29.13
CA LEU A 61 26.48 2.12 -29.44
C LEU A 61 27.38 0.98 -29.95
N ALA A 62 27.31 -0.19 -29.32
CA ALA A 62 28.05 -1.38 -29.77
C ALA A 62 27.63 -1.81 -31.18
N ALA A 63 26.32 -1.85 -31.45
CA ALA A 63 25.76 -2.21 -32.75
C ALA A 63 26.15 -1.21 -33.86
N LEU A 64 26.24 0.08 -33.54
CA LEU A 64 26.72 1.12 -34.47
C LEU A 64 28.22 1.00 -34.74
N ALA A 65 29.02 0.63 -33.73
CA ALA A 65 30.47 0.45 -33.87
C ALA A 65 30.85 -0.85 -34.60
N HIS A 66 30.01 -1.88 -34.52
CA HIS A 66 30.27 -3.22 -35.06
C HIS A 66 29.13 -3.70 -35.99
N PRO A 67 28.89 -2.99 -37.12
CA PRO A 67 27.78 -3.31 -38.01
C PRO A 67 27.96 -4.69 -38.64
N GLY A 68 26.97 -5.57 -38.48
CA GLY A 68 27.00 -6.91 -39.05
C GLY A 68 27.95 -7.89 -38.35
N GLU A 69 28.43 -7.57 -37.14
CA GLU A 69 29.28 -8.46 -36.32
C GLU A 69 28.57 -8.91 -35.02
N PRO A 70 27.57 -9.83 -35.08
CA PRO A 70 26.78 -10.25 -33.91
C PRO A 70 27.62 -10.67 -32.71
N ALA A 71 28.67 -11.47 -32.94
CA ALA A 71 29.54 -11.96 -31.87
C ALA A 71 30.25 -10.83 -31.09
N ARG A 72 30.59 -9.72 -31.76
CA ARG A 72 31.19 -8.56 -31.09
C ARG A 72 30.16 -7.77 -30.30
N VAL A 73 28.96 -7.58 -30.85
CA VAL A 73 27.87 -6.89 -30.16
C VAL A 73 27.43 -7.67 -28.92
N GLU A 74 27.35 -8.99 -29.01
CA GLU A 74 27.07 -9.88 -27.87
C GLU A 74 28.16 -9.79 -26.79
N ALA A 75 29.43 -9.74 -27.18
CA ALA A 75 30.53 -9.56 -26.24
C ALA A 75 30.47 -8.21 -25.51
N GLU A 76 30.17 -7.11 -26.22
CA GLU A 76 29.99 -5.79 -25.61
C GLU A 76 28.76 -5.73 -24.70
N ALA A 77 27.65 -6.37 -25.09
CA ALA A 77 26.47 -6.51 -24.25
C ALA A 77 26.81 -7.22 -22.93
N ALA A 78 27.56 -8.32 -22.99
CA ALA A 78 28.02 -9.03 -21.79
C ALA A 78 28.92 -8.16 -20.89
N ARG A 79 29.78 -7.32 -21.48
CA ARG A 79 30.60 -6.35 -20.72
C ARG A 79 29.74 -5.31 -20.01
N ILE A 80 28.67 -4.83 -20.64
CA ILE A 80 27.72 -3.89 -20.04
C ILE A 80 27.00 -4.55 -18.86
N GLU A 81 26.49 -5.78 -19.01
CA GLU A 81 25.83 -6.50 -17.89
C GLU A 81 26.78 -6.68 -16.69
N ALA A 82 28.05 -7.00 -16.97
CA ALA A 82 29.06 -7.23 -15.95
C ALA A 82 29.46 -5.96 -15.17
N ALA A 83 29.07 -4.76 -15.63
CA ALA A 83 29.37 -3.51 -14.92
C ALA A 83 28.78 -3.51 -13.50
N ARG A 84 27.58 -4.09 -13.32
CA ARG A 84 26.90 -4.26 -12.03
C ARG A 84 26.06 -5.55 -12.02
N PRO A 85 26.65 -6.72 -11.77
CA PRO A 85 26.01 -8.03 -12.00
C PRO A 85 24.79 -8.32 -11.11
N THR A 86 24.62 -7.60 -9.99
CA THR A 86 23.45 -7.71 -9.11
C THR A 86 22.25 -6.86 -9.57
N ALA A 87 22.44 -5.99 -10.57
CA ALA A 87 21.41 -5.10 -11.08
C ALA A 87 20.57 -5.77 -12.18
N VAL A 88 19.48 -6.42 -11.79
CA VAL A 88 18.60 -7.18 -12.70
C VAL A 88 18.08 -6.34 -13.87
N ASN A 89 17.71 -5.07 -13.62
CA ASN A 89 17.22 -4.17 -14.68
C ASN A 89 18.28 -3.83 -15.74
N LEU A 90 19.58 -3.86 -15.38
CA LEU A 90 20.68 -3.67 -16.34
C LEU A 90 20.69 -4.82 -17.35
N SER A 91 20.77 -6.06 -16.86
CA SER A 91 20.71 -7.25 -17.71
C SER A 91 19.43 -7.33 -18.52
N TRP A 92 18.28 -6.98 -17.92
CA TRP A 92 17.00 -6.96 -18.64
C TRP A 92 17.01 -5.99 -19.83
N GLY A 93 17.44 -4.74 -19.61
CA GLY A 93 17.49 -3.73 -20.68
C GLY A 93 18.48 -4.10 -21.78
N VAL A 94 19.66 -4.59 -21.41
CA VAL A 94 20.69 -5.06 -22.35
C VAL A 94 20.16 -6.21 -23.22
N ARG A 95 19.58 -7.26 -22.62
CA ARG A 95 19.07 -8.43 -23.36
C ARG A 95 17.92 -8.07 -24.27
N ARG A 96 16.99 -7.23 -23.80
CA ARG A 96 15.84 -6.81 -24.58
C ARG A 96 16.26 -6.02 -25.82
N ALA A 97 17.23 -5.12 -25.69
CA ALA A 97 17.81 -4.40 -26.83
C ALA A 97 18.60 -5.33 -27.77
N LEU A 98 19.46 -6.19 -27.21
CA LEU A 98 20.29 -7.14 -27.98
C LEU A 98 19.44 -8.09 -28.84
N ALA A 99 18.28 -8.54 -28.33
CA ALA A 99 17.37 -9.41 -29.05
C ALA A 99 16.86 -8.82 -30.38
N LYS A 100 16.91 -7.49 -30.55
CA LYS A 100 16.52 -6.82 -31.80
C LYS A 100 17.64 -6.71 -32.82
N PHE A 101 18.87 -7.08 -32.46
CA PHE A 101 20.01 -6.95 -33.36
C PHE A 101 19.92 -7.89 -34.56
N ALA A 102 19.45 -9.13 -34.37
CA ALA A 102 19.38 -10.14 -35.43
C ALA A 102 18.48 -9.71 -36.60
N ASP A 103 17.31 -9.15 -36.29
CA ASP A 103 16.31 -8.77 -37.31
C ASP A 103 16.48 -7.33 -37.80
N GLY A 104 16.99 -6.43 -36.95
CA GLY A 104 16.97 -4.98 -37.21
C GLY A 104 18.33 -4.29 -37.22
N GLY A 105 19.43 -5.00 -36.93
CA GLY A 105 20.76 -4.42 -36.80
C GLY A 105 20.80 -3.24 -35.82
N ALA A 106 21.73 -2.30 -36.03
CA ALA A 106 21.83 -1.11 -35.18
C ALA A 106 20.55 -0.25 -35.13
N PRO A 107 19.81 -0.02 -36.23
CA PRO A 107 18.53 0.69 -36.17
C PRO A 107 17.48 0.01 -35.29
N GLY A 108 17.37 -1.33 -35.36
CA GLY A 108 16.43 -2.10 -34.54
C GLY A 108 16.74 -2.03 -33.05
N VAL A 109 18.02 -2.15 -32.69
CA VAL A 109 18.48 -2.01 -31.30
C VAL A 109 18.22 -0.59 -30.76
N LEU A 110 18.52 0.44 -31.56
CA LEU A 110 18.28 1.83 -31.15
C LEU A 110 16.79 2.10 -30.96
N ALA A 111 15.94 1.62 -31.89
CA ALA A 111 14.49 1.75 -31.77
C ALA A 111 13.96 1.09 -30.49
N GLU A 112 14.49 -0.08 -30.10
CA GLU A 112 14.13 -0.74 -28.85
C GLU A 112 14.60 0.02 -27.61
N ALA A 113 15.82 0.56 -27.62
CA ALA A 113 16.32 1.38 -26.53
C ALA A 113 15.47 2.67 -26.34
N GLN A 114 15.04 3.29 -27.44
CA GLN A 114 14.11 4.42 -27.41
C GLN A 114 12.70 4.00 -26.94
N ALA A 115 12.23 2.82 -27.34
CA ALA A 115 10.95 2.27 -26.87
C ALA A 115 10.98 2.01 -25.36
N LEU A 116 12.08 1.44 -24.85
CA LEU A 116 12.33 1.25 -23.42
C LEU A 116 12.29 2.57 -22.63
N LEU A 117 12.95 3.61 -23.16
CA LEU A 117 12.92 4.95 -22.57
C LEU A 117 11.49 5.51 -22.50
N ALA A 118 10.72 5.41 -23.59
CA ALA A 118 9.35 5.89 -23.64
C ALA A 118 8.40 5.08 -22.73
N GLU A 119 8.60 3.77 -22.69
CA GLU A 119 7.83 2.84 -21.85
C GLU A 119 8.03 3.14 -20.36
N ASP A 120 9.28 3.31 -19.91
CA ASP A 120 9.61 3.65 -18.52
C ASP A 120 8.92 4.96 -18.09
N GLY A 121 8.97 6.00 -18.92
CA GLY A 121 8.29 7.27 -18.64
C GLY A 121 6.77 7.12 -18.46
N ARG A 122 6.12 6.32 -19.32
CA ARG A 122 4.67 6.06 -19.23
C ARG A 122 4.31 5.24 -17.99
N VAL A 123 5.07 4.18 -17.73
CA VAL A 123 4.87 3.26 -16.60
C VAL A 123 5.02 4.00 -15.27
N ASN A 124 6.11 4.75 -15.10
CA ASN A 124 6.36 5.48 -13.86
C ASN A 124 5.30 6.55 -13.59
N ARG A 125 4.84 7.25 -14.64
CA ARG A 125 3.74 8.22 -14.51
C ARG A 125 2.45 7.56 -14.02
N ALA A 126 2.04 6.45 -14.64
CA ALA A 126 0.82 5.74 -14.24
C ALA A 126 0.91 5.24 -12.78
N ALA A 127 2.04 4.64 -12.39
CA ALA A 127 2.26 4.19 -11.00
C ALA A 127 2.20 5.37 -10.00
N ALA A 128 2.80 6.50 -10.36
CA ALA A 128 2.78 7.70 -9.55
C ALA A 128 1.39 8.32 -9.40
N GLU A 129 0.58 8.34 -10.47
CA GLU A 129 -0.80 8.82 -10.44
C GLU A 129 -1.68 7.92 -9.55
N HIS A 130 -1.57 6.60 -9.69
CA HIS A 130 -2.27 5.64 -8.82
C HIS A 130 -1.87 5.80 -7.35
N ALA A 131 -0.59 6.02 -7.07
CA ALA A 131 -0.10 6.21 -5.72
C ALA A 131 -0.63 7.53 -5.12
N ALA A 132 -0.65 8.61 -5.90
CA ALA A 132 -1.21 9.90 -5.48
C ALA A 132 -2.72 9.82 -5.22
N ASP A 133 -3.45 9.00 -5.99
CA ASP A 133 -4.87 8.74 -5.75
C ASP A 133 -5.07 7.96 -4.45
N LEU A 134 -4.24 6.94 -4.19
CA LEU A 134 -4.28 6.16 -2.96
C LEU A 134 -3.99 7.02 -1.73
N VAL A 135 -2.93 7.83 -1.77
CA VAL A 135 -2.54 8.72 -0.66
C VAL A 135 -3.70 9.62 -0.25
N GLN A 136 -4.39 10.25 -1.21
CA GLN A 136 -5.52 11.11 -0.91
C GLN A 136 -6.73 10.35 -0.34
N ARG A 137 -6.93 9.08 -0.71
CA ARG A 137 -7.96 8.23 -0.10
C ARG A 137 -7.62 7.87 1.33
N LEU A 138 -6.35 7.53 1.60
CA LEU A 138 -5.90 7.13 2.94
C LEU A 138 -5.76 8.32 3.90
N CYS A 139 -5.50 9.52 3.37
CA CYS A 139 -5.28 10.73 4.14
C CYS A 139 -6.13 11.90 3.61
N PRO A 140 -7.48 11.87 3.75
CA PRO A 140 -8.35 12.89 3.18
C PRO A 140 -8.33 14.21 3.97
N GLY A 141 -8.73 15.30 3.30
CA GLY A 141 -9.26 16.49 3.97
C GLY A 141 -8.27 17.54 4.46
N ARG A 142 -6.97 17.44 4.12
CA ARG A 142 -5.98 18.51 4.37
C ARG A 142 -4.68 18.34 3.57
N PRO A 143 -3.85 19.40 3.44
CA PRO A 143 -2.46 19.26 3.03
C PRO A 143 -1.69 18.27 3.93
N LEU A 144 -0.82 17.47 3.31
CA LEU A 144 -0.13 16.34 3.90
C LEU A 144 1.36 16.61 4.07
N ARG A 145 1.89 16.13 5.20
CA ARG A 145 3.33 16.07 5.47
C ARG A 145 3.83 14.70 5.09
N MET A 146 4.51 14.62 3.96
CA MET A 146 5.00 13.37 3.41
C MET A 146 6.41 13.07 3.93
N LEU A 147 6.79 11.81 4.00
CA LEU A 147 8.18 11.40 4.19
C LEU A 147 8.61 10.46 3.06
N THR A 148 9.81 10.68 2.53
CA THR A 148 10.41 9.77 1.54
C THR A 148 11.87 9.47 1.85
N HIS A 149 12.37 8.39 1.27
CA HIS A 149 13.69 7.81 1.52
C HIS A 149 14.38 7.44 0.20
N CYS A 150 15.72 7.60 0.14
CA CYS A 150 16.53 7.46 -1.08
C CYS A 150 16.17 8.49 -2.17
N ASN A 151 16.48 8.18 -3.43
CA ASN A 151 16.05 8.91 -4.62
C ASN A 151 15.32 7.95 -5.55
N THR A 152 14.10 8.33 -5.92
CA THR A 152 13.17 7.58 -6.75
C THR A 152 12.54 8.49 -7.82
N GLY A 153 13.28 9.54 -8.16
CA GLY A 153 12.85 10.59 -9.07
C GLY A 153 13.29 10.28 -10.50
N ARG A 154 13.26 11.31 -11.35
CA ARG A 154 13.67 11.14 -12.75
C ARG A 154 15.14 10.76 -12.90
N LEU A 155 15.97 11.03 -11.89
CA LEU A 155 17.38 10.64 -11.89
C LEU A 155 17.58 9.13 -11.65
N ALA A 156 16.68 8.50 -10.87
CA ALA A 156 16.74 7.07 -10.60
C ALA A 156 15.97 6.22 -11.63
N THR A 157 15.04 6.83 -12.35
CA THR A 157 14.35 6.24 -13.50
C THR A 157 14.92 6.83 -14.79
N THR A 158 14.15 6.89 -15.87
CA THR A 158 14.51 7.72 -17.03
C THR A 158 13.73 9.02 -17.11
N ALA A 159 12.50 9.03 -16.59
CA ALA A 159 11.63 10.19 -16.54
C ALA A 159 10.65 10.07 -15.36
N PHE A 160 10.14 11.22 -14.92
CA PHE A 160 9.10 11.39 -13.89
C PHE A 160 9.45 10.90 -12.47
N GLY A 161 9.84 9.64 -12.33
CA GLY A 161 10.10 8.94 -11.06
C GLY A 161 8.91 8.12 -10.58
N THR A 162 9.14 7.31 -9.54
CA THR A 162 8.08 6.52 -8.87
C THR A 162 7.54 7.28 -7.66
N ALA A 163 8.11 7.14 -6.47
CA ALA A 163 7.63 7.82 -5.27
C ALA A 163 7.80 9.34 -5.34
N ILE A 164 8.93 9.85 -5.85
CA ILE A 164 9.07 11.29 -6.14
C ILE A 164 8.11 11.74 -7.26
N GLY A 165 7.82 10.88 -8.24
CA GLY A 165 6.78 11.13 -9.25
C GLY A 165 5.41 11.33 -8.60
N ALA A 166 5.04 10.47 -7.65
CA ALA A 166 3.79 10.60 -6.90
C ALA A 166 3.76 11.89 -6.06
N LEU A 167 4.90 12.29 -5.46
CA LEU A 167 5.01 13.59 -4.79
C LEU A 167 4.80 14.77 -5.75
N ARG A 168 5.32 14.70 -6.99
CA ARG A 168 5.05 15.72 -8.02
C ARG A 168 3.57 15.81 -8.36
N VAL A 169 2.89 14.67 -8.51
CA VAL A 169 1.44 14.62 -8.77
C VAL A 169 0.65 15.22 -7.59
N LEU A 170 0.97 14.82 -6.36
CA LEU A 170 0.34 15.36 -5.15
C LEU A 170 0.57 16.87 -4.99
N HIS A 171 1.77 17.36 -5.30
CA HIS A 171 2.08 18.78 -5.27
C HIS A 171 1.28 19.56 -6.31
N ALA A 172 1.21 19.06 -7.55
CA ALA A 172 0.41 19.66 -8.62
C ALA A 172 -1.09 19.73 -8.27
N ARG A 173 -1.57 18.80 -7.42
CA ARG A 173 -2.93 18.78 -6.87
C ARG A 173 -3.13 19.67 -5.64
N GLY A 174 -2.09 20.34 -5.15
CA GLY A 174 -2.16 21.19 -3.95
C GLY A 174 -2.29 20.41 -2.63
N VAL A 175 -1.91 19.13 -2.62
CA VAL A 175 -2.09 18.23 -1.48
C VAL A 175 -0.87 18.19 -0.56
N ILE A 176 0.31 18.65 -1.00
CA ILE A 176 1.53 18.63 -0.16
C ILE A 176 1.63 19.91 0.67
N ASP A 177 1.69 19.75 1.99
CA ASP A 177 2.16 20.80 2.91
C ASP A 177 3.70 20.87 2.87
N SER A 178 4.34 19.74 3.15
CA SER A 178 5.80 19.61 3.11
C SER A 178 6.23 18.16 2.91
N VAL A 179 7.45 17.97 2.40
CA VAL A 179 8.11 16.66 2.30
C VAL A 179 9.32 16.62 3.22
N LEU A 180 9.36 15.66 4.14
CA LEU A 180 10.56 15.33 4.88
C LEU A 180 11.37 14.31 4.07
N VAL A 181 12.63 14.63 3.80
CA VAL A 181 13.54 13.80 3.03
C VAL A 181 14.60 13.25 3.96
N ASP A 182 14.66 11.94 4.08
CA ASP A 182 15.77 11.29 4.79
C ASP A 182 17.07 11.45 3.99
N GLU A 183 18.18 11.80 4.64
CA GLU A 183 19.46 12.01 3.96
C GLU A 183 19.93 10.77 3.18
N THR A 184 19.59 9.59 3.68
CA THR A 184 19.89 8.26 3.12
C THR A 184 21.37 7.93 3.12
N ARG A 185 21.95 7.71 4.31
CA ARG A 185 23.33 7.22 4.44
C ARG A 185 23.49 5.81 3.85
N PRO A 186 24.71 5.43 3.41
CA PRO A 186 25.92 6.25 3.41
C PRO A 186 26.06 7.18 2.18
N LEU A 187 25.36 6.90 1.08
CA LEU A 187 25.59 7.58 -0.20
C LEU A 187 24.89 8.94 -0.32
N LEU A 188 24.04 9.29 0.64
CA LEU A 188 23.35 10.56 0.75
C LEU A 188 22.43 10.87 -0.44
N GLN A 189 21.75 9.86 -0.98
CA GLN A 189 20.89 10.05 -2.17
C GLN A 189 19.74 11.02 -1.88
N GLY A 190 19.15 10.95 -0.70
CA GLY A 190 18.07 11.86 -0.34
C GLY A 190 18.57 13.31 -0.23
N ALA A 191 19.70 13.51 0.46
CA ALA A 191 20.30 14.85 0.59
C ALA A 191 20.80 15.43 -0.73
N ARG A 192 21.42 14.62 -1.59
CA ARG A 192 22.10 15.09 -2.80
C ARG A 192 21.20 15.16 -4.02
N LEU A 193 20.28 14.21 -4.18
CA LEU A 193 19.51 14.00 -5.40
C LEU A 193 18.03 14.32 -5.19
N THR A 194 17.41 13.77 -4.14
CA THR A 194 15.99 14.01 -3.87
C THR A 194 15.73 15.46 -3.49
N ALA A 195 16.48 16.03 -2.56
CA ALA A 195 16.34 17.44 -2.21
C ALA A 195 16.57 18.35 -3.44
N TRP A 196 17.52 18.01 -4.30
CA TRP A 196 17.76 18.73 -5.56
C TRP A 196 16.56 18.65 -6.51
N GLU A 197 16.00 17.46 -6.74
CA GLU A 197 14.83 17.28 -7.61
C GLU A 197 13.56 17.97 -7.05
N LEU A 198 13.35 17.93 -5.73
CA LEU A 198 12.23 18.62 -5.09
C LEU A 198 12.39 20.14 -5.16
N ALA A 199 13.61 20.66 -4.99
CA ALA A 199 13.91 22.07 -5.15
C ALA A 199 13.65 22.55 -6.59
N GLU A 200 14.12 21.78 -7.59
CA GLU A 200 13.86 22.06 -9.01
C GLU A 200 12.36 22.07 -9.31
N ALA A 201 11.59 21.17 -8.68
CA ALA A 201 10.14 21.07 -8.86
C ALA A 201 9.32 22.09 -8.05
N GLY A 202 9.96 22.91 -7.19
CA GLY A 202 9.26 23.84 -6.31
C GLY A 202 8.47 23.19 -5.17
N ILE A 203 8.73 21.91 -4.86
CA ILE A 203 8.03 21.17 -3.81
C ILE A 203 8.61 21.58 -2.44
N PRO A 204 7.80 22.07 -1.49
CA PRO A 204 8.28 22.40 -0.14
C PRO A 204 8.85 21.18 0.56
N HIS A 205 10.11 21.26 1.00
CA HIS A 205 10.77 20.13 1.64
C HIS A 205 11.78 20.53 2.71
N ARG A 206 12.09 19.59 3.60
CA ARG A 206 13.14 19.68 4.61
C ARG A 206 13.96 18.39 4.60
N LEU A 207 15.25 18.51 4.86
CA LEU A 207 16.14 17.36 5.02
C LEU A 207 16.17 16.93 6.49
N THR A 208 16.20 15.62 6.73
CA THR A 208 16.39 15.04 8.06
C THR A 208 17.49 13.96 8.01
N VAL A 209 18.17 13.76 9.13
CA VAL A 209 19.01 12.56 9.31
C VAL A 209 18.11 11.33 9.44
N ASP A 210 18.58 10.18 8.95
CA ASP A 210 17.78 8.95 8.89
C ASP A 210 17.25 8.55 10.29
N SER A 211 18.08 8.71 11.33
CA SER A 211 17.72 8.35 12.71
C SER A 211 16.64 9.24 13.35
N ALA A 212 16.31 10.38 12.74
CA ALA A 212 15.28 11.28 13.24
C ALA A 212 13.89 11.02 12.64
N ALA A 213 13.78 10.14 11.62
CA ALA A 213 12.51 9.83 10.96
C ALA A 213 11.44 9.31 11.94
N ALA A 214 11.81 8.39 12.84
CA ALA A 214 10.89 7.86 13.85
C ALA A 214 10.42 8.96 14.84
N TRP A 215 11.31 9.88 15.22
CA TRP A 215 10.94 11.02 16.06
C TRP A 215 10.02 12.00 15.33
N ALA A 216 10.25 12.23 14.04
CA ALA A 216 9.36 13.03 13.21
C ALA A 216 7.94 12.41 13.17
N MET A 217 7.82 11.09 13.04
CA MET A 217 6.55 10.39 13.14
C MET A 217 5.91 10.56 14.53
N ALA A 218 6.67 10.32 15.60
CA ALA A 218 6.19 10.41 16.98
C ALA A 218 5.70 11.82 17.37
N THR A 219 6.29 12.86 16.78
CA THR A 219 5.91 14.26 17.00
C THR A 219 4.88 14.76 15.98
N GLY A 220 4.29 13.83 15.21
CA GLY A 220 3.23 14.11 14.26
C GLY A 220 3.69 15.02 13.14
N GLN A 221 4.93 14.92 12.65
CA GLN A 221 5.46 15.66 11.49
C GLN A 221 5.27 14.92 10.17
N VAL A 222 4.70 13.71 10.20
CA VAL A 222 4.55 12.82 9.04
C VAL A 222 3.14 12.25 9.06
N ASP A 223 2.47 12.32 7.90
CA ASP A 223 1.12 11.80 7.67
C ASP A 223 1.11 10.55 6.79
N CYS A 224 2.11 10.43 5.91
CA CYS A 224 2.26 9.28 5.02
C CYS A 224 3.74 9.12 4.63
N VAL A 225 4.21 7.87 4.61
CA VAL A 225 5.51 7.50 4.06
C VAL A 225 5.34 6.97 2.65
N ILE A 226 6.18 7.42 1.72
CA ILE A 226 6.19 6.93 0.34
C ILE A 226 7.62 6.66 -0.12
N VAL A 227 7.88 5.45 -0.60
CA VAL A 227 9.22 4.98 -1.01
C VAL A 227 9.16 4.22 -2.33
N GLY A 228 10.32 4.00 -2.95
CA GLY A 228 10.46 3.10 -4.10
C GLY A 228 10.73 1.65 -3.68
N ALA A 229 11.09 0.82 -4.65
CA ALA A 229 11.63 -0.51 -4.41
C ALA A 229 12.69 -0.85 -5.46
N ASP A 230 13.67 -1.65 -5.04
CA ASP A 230 14.64 -2.29 -5.94
C ASP A 230 14.15 -3.67 -6.39
N ARG A 231 13.43 -4.39 -5.51
CA ARG A 231 12.84 -5.70 -5.80
C ARG A 231 11.65 -5.99 -4.91
N ILE A 232 10.62 -6.62 -5.46
CA ILE A 232 9.46 -7.12 -4.69
C ILE A 232 9.32 -8.61 -4.94
N THR A 233 9.42 -9.45 -3.90
CA THR A 233 9.35 -10.92 -4.02
C THR A 233 7.93 -11.43 -4.16
N ALA A 234 7.76 -12.73 -4.44
CA ALA A 234 6.45 -13.33 -4.64
C ALA A 234 5.51 -13.21 -3.42
N ASP A 235 6.05 -13.27 -2.20
CA ASP A 235 5.30 -13.05 -0.95
C ASP A 235 5.00 -11.58 -0.64
N GLY A 236 5.49 -10.65 -1.47
CA GLY A 236 5.32 -9.21 -1.28
C GLY A 236 6.39 -8.53 -0.41
N SER A 237 7.45 -9.25 0.01
CA SER A 237 8.58 -8.60 0.69
C SER A 237 9.27 -7.61 -0.24
N VAL A 238 9.63 -6.44 0.30
CA VAL A 238 10.19 -5.33 -0.46
C VAL A 238 11.64 -5.12 -0.09
N ALA A 239 12.57 -5.39 -1.02
CA ALA A 239 13.93 -4.92 -0.89
C ALA A 239 14.05 -3.49 -1.44
N ASN A 240 14.58 -2.61 -0.61
CA ASN A 240 14.84 -1.21 -0.97
C ASN A 240 16.06 -0.69 -0.21
N LYS A 241 16.47 0.55 -0.47
CA LYS A 241 17.63 1.18 0.17
C LYS A 241 17.62 1.00 1.70
N ILE A 242 18.79 0.67 2.26
CA ILE A 242 19.00 0.54 3.71
C ILE A 242 18.44 1.75 4.45
N GLY A 243 17.62 1.49 5.47
CA GLY A 243 16.80 2.48 6.18
C GLY A 243 15.30 2.27 5.97
N THR A 244 14.89 1.65 4.85
CA THR A 244 13.47 1.44 4.50
C THR A 244 12.75 0.57 5.53
N TYR A 245 13.35 -0.53 5.97
CA TYR A 245 12.76 -1.42 6.97
C TYR A 245 12.54 -0.71 8.31
N GLY A 246 13.52 0.04 8.79
CA GLY A 246 13.40 0.82 10.02
C GLY A 246 12.29 1.87 9.95
N LEU A 247 12.13 2.49 8.78
CA LEU A 247 11.07 3.44 8.49
C LEU A 247 9.68 2.79 8.50
N ALA A 248 9.54 1.61 7.91
CA ALA A 248 8.29 0.86 7.90
C ALA A 248 7.87 0.40 9.31
N LEU A 249 8.82 -0.04 10.15
CA LEU A 249 8.57 -0.33 11.56
C LEU A 249 8.03 0.88 12.32
N ALA A 250 8.67 2.04 12.16
CA ALA A 250 8.24 3.28 12.81
C ALA A 250 6.85 3.72 12.32
N ALA A 251 6.61 3.65 11.01
CA ALA A 251 5.32 4.00 10.42
C ALA A 251 4.20 3.11 10.97
N ARG A 252 4.43 1.79 11.02
CA ARG A 252 3.48 0.82 11.60
C ARG A 252 3.19 1.10 13.06
N HIS A 253 4.20 1.41 13.86
CA HIS A 253 4.04 1.73 15.29
C HIS A 253 3.17 2.98 15.51
N HIS A 254 3.32 3.98 14.65
CA HIS A 254 2.58 5.25 14.74
C HIS A 254 1.27 5.28 13.93
N GLY A 255 0.87 4.17 13.31
CA GLY A 255 -0.35 4.11 12.49
C GLY A 255 -0.30 4.96 11.22
N ILE A 256 0.90 5.22 10.70
CA ILE A 256 1.14 6.02 9.49
C ILE A 256 1.17 5.08 8.27
N PRO A 257 0.42 5.38 7.19
CA PRO A 257 0.50 4.61 5.95
C PRO A 257 1.92 4.58 5.36
N PHE A 258 2.36 3.39 4.95
CA PHE A 258 3.64 3.14 4.31
C PHE A 258 3.42 2.58 2.89
N ILE A 259 3.65 3.42 1.89
CA ILE A 259 3.33 3.11 0.49
C ILE A 259 4.62 2.91 -0.30
N VAL A 260 4.68 1.81 -1.03
CA VAL A 260 5.75 1.49 -1.97
C VAL A 260 5.26 1.74 -3.39
N VAL A 261 6.02 2.51 -4.17
CA VAL A 261 5.71 2.79 -5.58
C VAL A 261 6.82 2.23 -6.46
N ALA A 262 6.49 1.23 -7.27
CA ALA A 262 7.44 0.58 -8.15
C ALA A 262 6.70 0.06 -9.39
N PRO A 263 7.36 0.00 -10.55
CA PRO A 263 6.76 -0.60 -11.74
C PRO A 263 6.57 -2.12 -11.58
N GLU A 264 5.66 -2.72 -12.35
CA GLU A 264 5.40 -4.16 -12.35
C GLU A 264 6.67 -4.96 -12.64
N SER A 265 7.57 -4.41 -13.46
CA SER A 265 8.88 -5.01 -13.77
C SER A 265 9.82 -5.16 -12.56
N THR A 266 9.54 -4.47 -11.45
CA THR A 266 10.31 -4.61 -10.20
C THR A 266 9.88 -5.84 -9.40
N ARG A 267 8.76 -6.49 -9.76
CA ARG A 267 8.34 -7.75 -9.15
C ARG A 267 9.21 -8.90 -9.65
N ASP A 268 9.71 -9.67 -8.70
CA ASP A 268 10.49 -10.88 -8.90
C ASP A 268 9.69 -12.08 -8.41
N ALA A 269 8.84 -12.62 -9.29
CA ALA A 269 8.02 -13.79 -8.98
C ALA A 269 8.85 -15.08 -8.82
N ALA A 270 10.13 -15.08 -9.20
CA ALA A 270 11.01 -16.24 -9.06
C ALA A 270 11.62 -16.35 -7.65
N THR A 271 11.73 -15.22 -6.95
CA THR A 271 12.19 -15.18 -5.55
C THR A 271 10.99 -15.33 -4.62
N ALA A 272 10.92 -16.43 -3.88
CA ALA A 272 9.75 -16.80 -3.08
C ALA A 272 9.52 -15.82 -1.93
N THR A 273 10.55 -15.54 -1.14
CA THR A 273 10.45 -14.70 0.05
C THR A 273 11.57 -13.68 0.15
N GLY A 274 11.36 -12.67 1.00
CA GLY A 274 12.39 -11.68 1.31
C GLY A 274 13.69 -12.28 1.88
N ALA A 275 13.63 -13.45 2.52
CA ALA A 275 14.80 -14.15 3.06
C ALA A 275 15.73 -14.71 1.97
N ASP A 276 15.22 -14.89 0.76
CA ASP A 276 15.98 -15.41 -0.38
C ASP A 276 16.80 -14.30 -1.11
N ILE A 277 16.64 -13.05 -0.67
CA ILE A 277 17.36 -11.91 -1.25
C ILE A 277 18.78 -11.83 -0.66
N VAL A 278 19.78 -11.99 -1.53
CA VAL A 278 21.18 -11.71 -1.18
C VAL A 278 21.42 -10.21 -1.16
N VAL A 279 21.57 -9.63 0.04
CA VAL A 279 21.84 -8.20 0.23
C VAL A 279 23.30 -7.86 -0.09
N GLU A 280 23.49 -6.93 -1.03
CA GLU A 280 24.81 -6.39 -1.40
C GLU A 280 25.51 -5.75 -0.18
N GLN A 281 26.73 -6.20 0.12
CA GLN A 281 27.63 -5.56 1.09
C GLN A 281 28.62 -4.67 0.35
N ARG A 282 28.73 -3.40 0.76
CA ARG A 282 29.54 -2.39 0.07
C ARG A 282 30.81 -2.04 0.86
N GLY A 283 31.74 -1.37 0.18
CA GLY A 283 33.05 -1.02 0.75
C GLY A 283 32.95 -0.12 1.99
N SER A 284 33.93 -0.23 2.87
CA SER A 284 33.98 0.51 4.15
C SER A 284 34.10 2.02 3.98
N ALA A 285 34.76 2.47 2.93
CA ALA A 285 34.99 3.89 2.65
C ALA A 285 33.68 4.70 2.57
N GLU A 286 32.55 4.11 2.15
CA GLU A 286 31.27 4.82 2.09
C GLU A 286 30.77 5.26 3.47
N ILE A 287 31.06 4.48 4.51
CA ILE A 287 30.70 4.79 5.89
C ILE A 287 31.81 5.61 6.56
N THR A 288 33.07 5.17 6.41
CA THR A 288 34.20 5.73 7.15
C THR A 288 34.71 7.04 6.58
N HIS A 289 34.28 7.45 5.39
CA HIS A 289 34.71 8.69 4.74
C HIS A 289 33.53 9.49 4.15
N PHE A 290 33.72 10.81 4.06
CA PHE A 290 32.91 11.72 3.26
C PHE A 290 33.83 12.40 2.23
N GLY A 291 33.82 11.91 0.99
CA GLY A 291 34.84 12.31 0.02
C GLY A 291 36.24 11.92 0.53
N ASP A 292 37.15 12.87 0.53
CA ASP A 292 38.54 12.65 0.97
C ASP A 292 38.72 12.74 2.50
N TYR A 293 37.65 12.99 3.27
CA TYR A 293 37.72 13.20 4.71
C TYR A 293 37.30 11.95 5.49
N ALA A 294 38.20 11.43 6.34
CA ALA A 294 37.88 10.35 7.26
C ALA A 294 36.92 10.81 8.36
N ALA A 295 35.83 10.08 8.54
CA ALA A 295 34.81 10.25 9.58
C ALA A 295 34.91 9.18 10.69
N ALA A 296 35.71 8.14 10.48
CA ALA A 296 36.00 7.10 11.45
C ALA A 296 37.52 6.82 11.51
N PRO A 297 38.04 6.26 12.62
CA PRO A 297 39.44 5.83 12.71
C PRO A 297 39.83 4.86 11.59
N GLU A 298 41.08 4.92 11.16
CA GLU A 298 41.64 4.01 10.15
C GLU A 298 41.53 2.54 10.59
N GLY A 299 41.21 1.65 9.66
CA GLY A 299 41.04 0.21 9.94
C GLY A 299 39.73 -0.17 10.64
N THR A 300 38.80 0.77 10.89
CA THR A 300 37.48 0.47 11.48
C THR A 300 36.70 -0.52 10.61
N ALA A 301 36.33 -1.67 11.19
CA ALA A 301 35.46 -2.65 10.53
C ALA A 301 34.04 -2.08 10.40
N VAL A 302 33.37 -2.41 9.28
CA VAL A 302 32.04 -1.87 8.98
C VAL A 302 31.03 -2.99 8.74
N PHE A 303 29.76 -2.66 8.95
CA PHE A 303 28.63 -3.39 8.40
C PHE A 303 27.90 -2.45 7.45
N ASN A 304 27.96 -2.71 6.14
CA ASN A 304 27.47 -1.79 5.10
C ASN A 304 26.55 -2.50 4.10
N PRO A 305 25.37 -3.00 4.53
CA PRO A 305 24.36 -3.47 3.60
C PRO A 305 23.83 -2.30 2.76
N ALA A 306 23.78 -2.47 1.45
CA ALA A 306 23.24 -1.46 0.54
C ALA A 306 21.71 -1.37 0.59
N PHE A 307 21.05 -2.43 1.05
CA PHE A 307 19.60 -2.59 1.05
C PHE A 307 19.17 -3.27 2.35
N ASP A 308 17.90 -3.12 2.72
CA ASP A 308 17.22 -3.98 3.67
C ASP A 308 15.95 -4.56 3.05
N VAL A 309 15.31 -5.50 3.75
CA VAL A 309 14.10 -6.17 3.30
C VAL A 309 12.97 -5.83 4.27
N THR A 310 11.92 -5.19 3.75
CA THR A 310 10.71 -4.84 4.47
C THR A 310 9.67 -5.95 4.28
N PRO A 311 9.25 -6.66 5.35
CA PRO A 311 8.21 -7.66 5.27
C PRO A 311 6.85 -7.08 4.82
N PRO A 312 6.02 -7.85 4.11
CA PRO A 312 4.75 -7.37 3.55
C PRO A 312 3.77 -6.84 4.60
N GLU A 313 3.79 -7.36 5.84
CA GLU A 313 2.92 -6.91 6.93
C GLU A 313 3.21 -5.48 7.44
N LEU A 314 4.36 -4.90 7.08
CA LEU A 314 4.71 -3.51 7.38
C LEU A 314 4.36 -2.55 6.23
N VAL A 315 4.07 -3.08 5.05
CA VAL A 315 3.72 -2.29 3.87
C VAL A 315 2.22 -2.10 3.83
N THR A 316 1.77 -0.84 3.81
CA THR A 316 0.34 -0.54 3.64
C THR A 316 -0.09 -0.87 2.22
N ALA A 317 0.69 -0.49 1.21
CA ALA A 317 0.35 -0.81 -0.16
C ALA A 317 1.59 -0.81 -1.07
N VAL A 318 1.54 -1.66 -2.10
CA VAL A 318 2.47 -1.59 -3.23
C VAL A 318 1.69 -1.17 -4.47
N VAL A 319 2.13 -0.10 -5.12
CA VAL A 319 1.45 0.53 -6.25
C VAL A 319 2.32 0.45 -7.50
N THR A 320 1.75 -0.04 -8.59
CA THR A 320 2.34 -0.15 -9.93
C THR A 320 1.51 0.62 -10.97
N GLU A 321 1.98 0.62 -12.21
CA GLU A 321 1.25 1.12 -13.36
C GLU A 321 -0.06 0.37 -13.63
N ASN A 322 -0.22 -0.85 -13.08
CA ASN A 322 -1.44 -1.64 -13.20
C ASN A 322 -2.41 -1.42 -12.01
N GLY A 323 -2.05 -0.52 -11.09
CA GLY A 323 -2.81 -0.26 -9.86
C GLY A 323 -2.13 -0.88 -8.64
N LEU A 324 -2.92 -1.33 -7.67
CA LEU A 324 -2.38 -2.00 -6.48
C LEU A 324 -1.96 -3.43 -6.83
N ILE A 325 -0.74 -3.83 -6.46
CA ILE A 325 -0.40 -5.26 -6.45
C ILE A 325 -1.29 -5.90 -5.38
N ASP A 326 -2.08 -6.87 -5.81
CA ASP A 326 -3.00 -7.64 -4.98
C ASP A 326 -4.34 -6.95 -4.65
N GLU A 327 -5.14 -6.66 -5.68
CA GLU A 327 -6.59 -6.41 -5.54
C GLU A 327 -7.37 -7.62 -4.96
N ALA A 328 -6.69 -8.74 -4.65
CA ALA A 328 -7.15 -9.73 -3.68
C ALA A 328 -7.09 -9.22 -2.22
N ASN A 329 -6.99 -7.91 -2.01
CA ASN A 329 -7.12 -7.17 -0.76
C ASN A 329 -6.47 -7.83 0.49
N PRO A 330 -5.12 -8.00 0.50
CA PRO A 330 -4.39 -8.33 1.71
C PRO A 330 -4.69 -7.34 2.84
N LEU A 331 -4.96 -6.06 2.54
CA LEU A 331 -5.33 -5.06 3.53
C LEU A 331 -6.67 -5.34 4.21
N ALA A 332 -7.75 -5.61 3.46
CA ALA A 332 -9.01 -6.00 4.08
C ALA A 332 -8.84 -7.31 4.85
N ALA A 333 -8.11 -8.28 4.30
CA ALA A 333 -7.90 -9.54 4.98
C ALA A 333 -7.09 -9.40 6.28
N GLN A 334 -6.03 -8.59 6.27
CA GLN A 334 -5.23 -8.25 7.44
C GLN A 334 -6.03 -7.42 8.46
N ALA A 335 -6.83 -6.45 8.00
CA ALA A 335 -7.67 -5.61 8.85
C ALA A 335 -8.78 -6.43 9.51
N ILE A 336 -9.45 -7.31 8.75
CA ILE A 336 -10.42 -8.26 9.26
C ILE A 336 -9.78 -9.17 10.32
N ALA A 337 -8.62 -9.76 10.01
CA ALA A 337 -7.91 -10.63 10.94
C ALA A 337 -7.48 -9.87 12.22
N GLY A 338 -6.99 -8.64 12.08
CA GLY A 338 -6.63 -7.78 13.21
C GLY A 338 -7.82 -7.44 14.10
N LEU A 339 -8.94 -7.05 13.50
CA LEU A 339 -10.17 -6.74 14.23
C LEU A 339 -10.75 -7.99 14.90
N ALA A 340 -10.74 -9.15 14.23
CA ALA A 340 -11.20 -10.41 14.80
C ALA A 340 -10.44 -10.74 16.09
N ARG A 341 -9.12 -10.52 16.12
CA ARG A 341 -8.29 -10.73 17.32
C ARG A 341 -8.60 -9.74 18.44
N ASP A 342 -8.84 -8.45 18.12
CA ASP A 342 -9.24 -7.45 19.11
C ASP A 342 -10.60 -7.82 19.75
N LEU A 343 -11.60 -8.13 18.93
CA LEU A 343 -12.93 -8.51 19.40
C LEU A 343 -12.94 -9.86 20.13
N TYR A 344 -12.07 -10.80 19.74
CA TYR A 344 -11.81 -12.02 20.51
C TYR A 344 -11.24 -11.69 21.89
N GLY A 345 -10.25 -10.79 21.98
CA GLY A 345 -9.66 -10.35 23.25
C GLY A 345 -10.66 -9.70 24.20
N ARG A 346 -11.72 -9.08 23.65
CA ARG A 346 -12.86 -8.53 24.40
C ARG A 346 -13.92 -9.55 24.80
N GLY A 347 -13.79 -10.79 24.33
CA GLY A 347 -14.75 -11.88 24.57
C GLY A 347 -16.01 -11.81 23.71
N TRP A 348 -16.01 -11.05 22.60
CA TRP A 348 -17.19 -10.86 21.74
C TRP A 348 -17.24 -11.82 20.55
N MET A 349 -16.13 -12.50 20.27
CA MET A 349 -16.03 -13.51 19.21
C MET A 349 -15.39 -14.81 19.73
N PRO A 350 -15.96 -15.46 20.77
CA PRO A 350 -15.34 -16.63 21.39
C PRO A 350 -15.26 -17.83 20.43
N GLY A 351 -14.11 -18.49 20.37
CA GLY A 351 -13.90 -19.65 19.50
C GLY A 351 -14.13 -19.31 18.03
N THR A 352 -14.97 -20.06 17.33
CA THR A 352 -15.29 -19.83 15.91
C THR A 352 -16.47 -18.88 15.67
N ALA A 353 -17.03 -18.29 16.74
CA ALA A 353 -18.24 -17.48 16.69
C ALA A 353 -18.01 -16.10 16.07
N GLY A 354 -18.99 -15.61 15.32
CA GLY A 354 -18.95 -14.30 14.70
C GLY A 354 -18.38 -14.30 13.28
N ASN A 355 -18.53 -13.15 12.63
CA ASN A 355 -18.07 -12.95 11.26
C ASN A 355 -17.77 -11.47 11.01
N ILE A 356 -16.79 -11.22 10.16
CA ILE A 356 -16.41 -9.87 9.74
C ILE A 356 -16.22 -9.92 8.23
N SER A 357 -16.68 -8.89 7.54
CA SER A 357 -16.43 -8.75 6.10
C SER A 357 -16.23 -7.32 5.66
N VAL A 358 -15.59 -7.17 4.51
CA VAL A 358 -15.39 -5.91 3.80
C VAL A 358 -15.75 -6.11 2.33
N ARG A 359 -16.56 -5.22 1.76
CA ARG A 359 -16.93 -5.20 0.34
C ARG A 359 -15.70 -4.91 -0.52
N ASP A 360 -15.46 -5.69 -1.56
CA ASP A 360 -14.41 -5.41 -2.54
C ASP A 360 -14.75 -4.10 -3.29
N GLY A 361 -13.76 -3.22 -3.43
CA GLY A 361 -14.00 -1.88 -3.97
C GLY A 361 -14.40 -0.82 -2.94
N ALA A 362 -14.56 -1.16 -1.66
CA ALA A 362 -14.66 -0.17 -0.57
C ALA A 362 -13.46 0.81 -0.53
N PHE A 363 -12.34 0.43 -1.15
CA PHE A 363 -11.14 1.25 -1.32
C PHE A 363 -10.97 1.85 -2.73
N ARG A 364 -11.96 1.71 -3.64
CA ARG A 364 -11.94 2.22 -5.02
C ARG A 364 -12.71 3.54 -5.17
N ALA A 365 -12.19 4.44 -6.01
CA ALA A 365 -12.92 5.62 -6.48
C ALA A 365 -13.97 5.21 -7.53
N ALA A 366 -15.09 5.95 -7.58
CA ALA A 366 -16.09 5.86 -8.63
C ALA A 366 -15.55 6.44 -9.96
N SER A 367 -14.70 5.68 -10.66
CA SER A 367 -14.38 5.85 -12.07
C SER A 367 -13.59 4.63 -12.54
N ASP A 368 -14.23 3.66 -13.19
CA ASP A 368 -14.18 3.53 -14.65
C ASP A 368 -14.93 2.27 -15.13
N ASN A 369 -15.52 2.39 -16.31
CA ASN A 369 -16.21 1.32 -17.01
C ASN A 369 -15.19 0.37 -17.66
N GLY A 370 -15.19 -0.92 -17.31
CA GLY A 370 -14.53 -1.91 -18.17
C GLY A 370 -13.92 -3.15 -17.53
N SER A 371 -14.72 -3.98 -16.87
CA SER A 371 -14.58 -5.45 -16.90
C SER A 371 -15.92 -6.07 -16.56
N VAL A 372 -16.69 -6.34 -17.61
CA VAL A 372 -18.01 -6.97 -17.52
C VAL A 372 -17.80 -8.47 -17.52
N THR A 373 -17.67 -9.10 -16.34
CA THR A 373 -18.01 -10.54 -16.16
C THR A 373 -18.13 -11.01 -14.70
N ALA A 374 -17.67 -10.28 -13.68
CA ALA A 374 -17.82 -10.70 -12.27
C ALA A 374 -18.62 -9.66 -11.46
N GLY A 375 -19.77 -10.07 -10.90
CA GLY A 375 -20.59 -9.23 -10.01
C GLY A 375 -19.85 -8.80 -8.74
N PRO A 376 -20.44 -7.93 -7.89
CA PRO A 376 -19.78 -7.38 -6.70
C PRO A 376 -19.40 -8.50 -5.70
N THR A 377 -18.22 -8.38 -5.09
CA THR A 377 -17.65 -9.37 -4.16
C THR A 377 -17.33 -8.77 -2.79
N ALA A 378 -17.06 -9.61 -1.78
CA ALA A 378 -16.60 -9.20 -0.46
C ALA A 378 -15.57 -10.20 0.08
N VAL A 379 -14.62 -9.73 0.89
CA VAL A 379 -13.69 -10.54 1.68
C VAL A 379 -14.32 -10.80 3.05
N VAL A 380 -14.39 -12.06 3.47
CA VAL A 380 -15.12 -12.51 4.67
C VAL A 380 -14.24 -13.46 5.50
N THR A 381 -14.45 -13.53 6.82
CA THR A 381 -13.75 -14.54 7.64
C THR A 381 -14.06 -15.97 7.19
N GLY A 382 -13.03 -16.81 7.13
CA GLY A 382 -13.18 -18.25 6.91
C GLY A 382 -13.80 -18.98 8.11
N SER A 383 -14.35 -20.15 7.82
CA SER A 383 -14.93 -21.05 8.83
C SER A 383 -13.88 -21.94 9.49
N GLY A 384 -14.18 -22.42 10.70
CA GLY A 384 -13.45 -23.51 11.36
C GLY A 384 -12.22 -23.12 12.19
N LEU A 385 -11.84 -21.84 12.23
CA LEU A 385 -10.72 -21.35 13.04
C LEU A 385 -11.19 -20.40 14.15
N SER A 386 -10.45 -20.40 15.26
CA SER A 386 -10.65 -19.45 16.35
C SER A 386 -10.47 -18.02 15.83
N LYS A 387 -11.40 -17.12 16.15
CA LYS A 387 -11.32 -15.71 15.70
C LYS A 387 -10.10 -14.99 16.27
N GLY A 388 -9.57 -15.46 17.40
CA GLY A 388 -8.31 -15.00 18.00
C GLY A 388 -7.05 -15.45 17.26
N GLU A 389 -7.15 -16.40 16.33
CA GLU A 389 -6.01 -17.00 15.61
C GLU A 389 -6.05 -16.70 14.11
N LEU A 390 -7.09 -16.02 13.62
CA LEU A 390 -7.22 -15.70 12.20
C LEU A 390 -6.05 -14.85 11.71
N THR A 391 -5.55 -15.21 10.53
CA THR A 391 -4.59 -14.47 9.73
C THR A 391 -5.25 -13.98 8.43
N ALA A 392 -4.57 -13.12 7.67
CA ALA A 392 -5.07 -12.67 6.38
C ALA A 392 -5.31 -13.83 5.40
N ALA A 393 -4.49 -14.89 5.49
CA ALA A 393 -4.65 -16.08 4.67
C ALA A 393 -5.95 -16.84 4.98
N ASP A 394 -6.61 -16.58 6.11
CA ASP A 394 -7.83 -17.28 6.54
C ASP A 394 -9.12 -16.66 6.02
N MET A 395 -9.03 -15.63 5.19
CA MET A 395 -10.19 -15.00 4.58
C MET A 395 -10.65 -15.73 3.33
N VAL A 396 -11.94 -15.59 3.03
CA VAL A 396 -12.59 -16.15 1.84
C VAL A 396 -13.30 -15.03 1.10
N ARG A 397 -13.04 -14.93 -0.20
CA ARG A 397 -13.76 -14.01 -1.07
C ARG A 397 -15.06 -14.66 -1.54
N VAL A 398 -16.16 -13.93 -1.43
CA VAL A 398 -17.50 -14.39 -1.81
C VAL A 398 -18.17 -13.43 -2.77
N ARG A 399 -19.05 -13.94 -3.63
CA ARG A 399 -19.96 -13.13 -4.46
C ARG A 399 -21.08 -12.59 -3.58
N ILE A 400 -21.33 -11.28 -3.62
CA ILE A 400 -22.40 -10.66 -2.82
C ILE A 400 -23.78 -11.11 -3.31
N GLU A 401 -23.93 -11.43 -4.60
CA GLU A 401 -25.21 -11.87 -5.16
C GLU A 401 -25.74 -13.14 -4.52
N ASN A 402 -24.89 -14.15 -4.31
CA ASN A 402 -25.32 -15.49 -3.90
C ASN A 402 -24.57 -16.07 -2.68
N SER A 403 -23.66 -15.30 -2.07
CA SER A 403 -22.85 -15.71 -0.91
C SER A 403 -21.86 -16.86 -1.16
N GLU A 404 -21.68 -17.27 -2.42
CA GLU A 404 -20.78 -18.37 -2.76
C GLU A 404 -19.33 -17.88 -2.84
N PRO A 405 -18.35 -18.74 -2.48
CA PRO A 405 -16.95 -18.42 -2.67
C PRO A 405 -16.62 -18.20 -4.16
N VAL A 406 -15.75 -17.22 -4.42
CA VAL A 406 -15.28 -16.92 -5.79
C VAL A 406 -14.27 -17.97 -6.26
N ALA A 407 -13.34 -18.37 -5.39
CA ALA A 407 -12.32 -19.39 -5.64
C ALA A 407 -11.74 -19.91 -4.30
N GLY A 408 -11.08 -21.07 -4.34
CA GLY A 408 -10.37 -21.68 -3.21
C GLY A 408 -11.15 -22.76 -2.47
N ASP A 409 -10.43 -23.59 -1.70
CA ASP A 409 -11.00 -24.75 -0.99
C ASP A 409 -11.54 -24.40 0.41
N ARG A 410 -11.22 -23.20 0.93
CA ARG A 410 -11.67 -22.78 2.26
C ARG A 410 -13.14 -22.35 2.21
N ARG A 411 -13.92 -22.81 3.18
CA ARG A 411 -15.33 -22.44 3.33
C ARG A 411 -15.46 -21.08 4.03
N PRO A 412 -16.34 -20.19 3.54
CA PRO A 412 -16.64 -18.94 4.24
C PRO A 412 -17.41 -19.22 5.55
N SER A 413 -17.45 -18.24 6.45
CA SER A 413 -18.28 -18.32 7.68
C SER A 413 -19.74 -18.67 7.36
N ALA A 414 -20.40 -19.41 8.24
CA ALA A 414 -21.83 -19.76 8.10
C ALA A 414 -22.74 -18.51 8.06
N GLU A 415 -22.31 -17.42 8.69
CA GLU A 415 -23.04 -16.15 8.77
C GLU A 415 -22.87 -15.26 7.53
N THR A 416 -22.21 -15.75 6.48
CA THR A 416 -21.95 -14.97 5.25
C THR A 416 -23.25 -14.48 4.61
N ALA A 417 -24.33 -15.26 4.65
CA ALA A 417 -25.63 -14.88 4.09
C ALA A 417 -26.21 -13.61 4.74
N ILE A 418 -25.94 -13.38 6.03
CA ILE A 418 -26.36 -12.16 6.76
C ILE A 418 -25.59 -10.94 6.22
N HIS A 419 -24.28 -11.08 6.02
CA HIS A 419 -23.43 -10.00 5.55
C HIS A 419 -23.78 -9.60 4.10
N THR A 420 -23.98 -10.58 3.22
CA THR A 420 -24.32 -10.30 1.82
C THR A 420 -25.73 -9.72 1.69
N ALA A 421 -26.69 -10.10 2.54
CA ALA A 421 -28.00 -9.47 2.63
C ALA A 421 -27.93 -7.97 2.94
N ILE A 422 -27.08 -7.59 3.90
CA ILE A 422 -26.82 -6.17 4.21
C ILE A 422 -26.17 -5.47 3.01
N TYR A 423 -25.20 -6.10 2.34
CA TYR A 423 -24.59 -5.50 1.15
C TYR A 423 -25.57 -5.35 -0.02
N ARG A 424 -26.52 -6.27 -0.23
CA ARG A 424 -27.52 -6.16 -1.30
C ARG A 424 -28.57 -5.08 -1.06
N THR A 425 -28.66 -4.55 0.16
CA THR A 425 -29.72 -3.63 0.59
C THR A 425 -29.21 -2.29 1.09
N THR A 426 -27.90 -2.13 1.26
CA THR A 426 -27.28 -0.93 1.82
C THR A 426 -25.97 -0.57 1.10
N GLU A 427 -25.53 0.68 1.29
CA GLU A 427 -24.21 1.17 0.86
C GLU A 427 -23.08 0.79 1.83
N ALA A 428 -23.29 -0.23 2.67
CA ALA A 428 -22.26 -0.68 3.60
C ALA A 428 -20.99 -1.13 2.86
N ALA A 429 -19.85 -0.68 3.37
CA ALA A 429 -18.54 -1.11 2.94
C ALA A 429 -17.96 -2.20 3.83
N ALA A 430 -18.40 -2.29 5.10
CA ALA A 430 -18.00 -3.32 6.04
C ALA A 430 -19.15 -3.75 6.95
N VAL A 431 -19.10 -4.99 7.41
CA VAL A 431 -20.10 -5.60 8.31
C VAL A 431 -19.37 -6.39 9.39
N VAL A 432 -19.77 -6.18 10.64
CA VAL A 432 -19.26 -6.86 11.84
C VAL A 432 -20.41 -7.56 12.52
N HIS A 433 -20.32 -8.88 12.64
CA HIS A 433 -21.23 -9.71 13.43
C HIS A 433 -20.47 -10.30 14.62
N VAL A 434 -20.95 -10.02 15.82
CA VAL A 434 -20.34 -10.44 17.09
C VAL A 434 -21.37 -11.04 18.01
N HIS A 435 -20.90 -11.93 18.89
CA HIS A 435 -21.70 -12.65 19.88
C HIS A 435 -21.44 -12.04 21.26
N SER A 436 -21.56 -10.71 21.36
CA SER A 436 -21.22 -9.97 22.56
C SER A 436 -22.21 -10.27 23.72
N PRO A 437 -21.74 -10.49 24.97
CA PRO A 437 -22.59 -11.07 26.00
C PRO A 437 -23.84 -10.27 26.37
N ARG A 438 -23.74 -8.93 26.47
CA ARG A 438 -24.85 -8.09 26.96
C ARG A 438 -25.93 -7.92 25.89
N ALA A 439 -25.53 -7.69 24.65
CA ALA A 439 -26.46 -7.59 23.54
C ALA A 439 -27.14 -8.93 23.25
N THR A 440 -26.39 -10.04 23.27
CA THR A 440 -26.97 -11.38 23.16
C THR A 440 -28.00 -11.62 24.24
N ALA A 441 -27.68 -11.33 25.51
CA ALA A 441 -28.63 -11.49 26.62
C ALA A 441 -29.86 -10.57 26.47
N ALA A 442 -29.66 -9.30 26.09
CA ALA A 442 -30.74 -8.34 25.95
C ALA A 442 -31.75 -8.69 24.85
N SER A 443 -31.32 -9.45 23.84
CA SER A 443 -32.16 -9.87 22.71
C SER A 443 -33.08 -11.07 23.00
N VAL A 444 -32.79 -11.86 24.05
CA VAL A 444 -33.57 -13.07 24.37
C VAL A 444 -34.95 -12.67 24.91
N GLY A 445 -36.00 -13.02 24.16
CA GLY A 445 -37.38 -12.65 24.52
C GLY A 445 -37.68 -11.15 24.41
N ALA A 446 -36.83 -10.40 23.71
CA ALA A 446 -37.02 -8.97 23.49
C ALA A 446 -38.22 -8.69 22.57
N PRO A 447 -38.88 -7.53 22.73
CA PRO A 447 -39.79 -7.02 21.71
C PRO A 447 -39.02 -6.74 20.41
N ASN A 448 -39.72 -6.80 19.28
CA ASN A 448 -39.19 -6.38 17.97
C ASN A 448 -40.00 -5.19 17.44
N PRO A 449 -39.42 -3.98 17.33
CA PRO A 449 -38.02 -3.65 17.61
C PRO A 449 -37.71 -3.50 19.12
N LEU A 450 -36.42 -3.55 19.46
CA LEU A 450 -35.93 -3.22 20.79
C LEU A 450 -35.58 -1.72 20.84
N ARG A 451 -36.33 -0.97 21.66
CA ARG A 451 -36.24 0.49 21.78
C ARG A 451 -35.30 0.94 22.90
N PHE A 452 -34.48 1.97 22.63
CA PHE A 452 -33.65 2.70 23.59
C PHE A 452 -33.92 4.21 23.48
N ILE A 453 -33.97 4.92 24.63
CA ILE A 453 -34.32 6.35 24.71
C ILE A 453 -33.37 7.08 25.67
N GLY A 454 -32.85 8.23 25.23
CA GLY A 454 -32.10 9.19 26.05
C GLY A 454 -30.61 8.88 26.26
N PHE A 455 -30.10 7.77 25.71
CA PHE A 455 -28.69 7.40 25.87
C PHE A 455 -27.78 8.11 24.88
N GLU A 456 -26.68 8.70 25.38
CA GLU A 456 -25.66 9.38 24.54
C GLU A 456 -25.08 8.47 23.45
N LEU A 457 -24.93 7.17 23.75
CA LEU A 457 -24.41 6.15 22.83
C LEU A 457 -25.27 5.96 21.57
N ILE A 458 -26.54 6.42 21.57
CA ILE A 458 -27.42 6.36 20.39
C ILE A 458 -26.82 7.13 19.21
N LYS A 459 -26.06 8.20 19.48
CA LYS A 459 -25.40 9.03 18.46
C LYS A 459 -24.39 8.25 17.60
N GLY A 460 -23.82 7.16 18.12
CA GLY A 460 -22.96 6.26 17.36
C GLY A 460 -23.70 5.42 16.32
N LEU A 461 -25.02 5.23 16.50
CA LEU A 461 -25.87 4.41 15.63
C LEU A 461 -26.71 5.28 14.68
N ARG A 462 -27.23 6.43 15.14
CA ARG A 462 -28.03 7.36 14.33
C ARG A 462 -28.12 8.73 14.99
N SER A 463 -28.62 9.72 14.26
CA SER A 463 -29.04 11.00 14.86
C SER A 463 -30.36 10.85 15.62
N GLY A 464 -30.47 11.59 16.73
CA GLY A 464 -31.64 11.65 17.62
C GLY A 464 -31.42 10.94 18.95
N ASP A 465 -32.39 11.08 19.86
CA ASP A 465 -32.32 10.56 21.23
C ASP A 465 -33.07 9.22 21.41
N THR A 466 -33.68 8.70 20.34
CA THR A 466 -34.43 7.43 20.35
C THR A 466 -33.98 6.56 19.19
N ILE A 467 -33.83 5.26 19.45
CA ILE A 467 -33.52 4.26 18.44
C ILE A 467 -34.35 3.00 18.63
N ASP A 468 -34.90 2.50 17.51
CA ASP A 468 -35.59 1.22 17.39
C ASP A 468 -34.70 0.27 16.61
N VAL A 469 -34.08 -0.70 17.30
CA VAL A 469 -33.19 -1.68 16.67
C VAL A 469 -33.97 -2.97 16.40
N PRO A 470 -34.01 -3.47 15.16
CA PRO A 470 -34.77 -4.68 14.83
C PRO A 470 -34.18 -5.92 15.50
N VAL A 471 -35.04 -6.86 15.89
CA VAL A 471 -34.67 -8.14 16.50
C VAL A 471 -35.19 -9.28 15.64
N PHE A 472 -34.27 -10.00 14.99
CA PHE A 472 -34.60 -11.14 14.14
C PHE A 472 -34.59 -12.45 14.93
N PRO A 473 -35.49 -13.39 14.62
CA PRO A 473 -35.45 -14.73 15.17
C PRO A 473 -34.14 -15.45 14.79
N ASN A 474 -33.61 -16.26 15.70
CA ASN A 474 -32.47 -17.12 15.41
C ASN A 474 -32.96 -18.43 14.78
N HIS A 475 -32.51 -18.69 13.55
CA HIS A 475 -32.82 -19.92 12.81
C HIS A 475 -31.58 -20.81 12.68
N ALA A 476 -31.80 -22.13 12.70
CA ALA A 476 -30.73 -23.09 12.42
C ALA A 476 -30.18 -22.95 10.98
N ASP A 477 -31.05 -22.58 10.04
CA ASP A 477 -30.64 -22.18 8.69
C ASP A 477 -30.35 -20.67 8.66
N VAL A 478 -29.07 -20.33 8.65
CA VAL A 478 -28.60 -18.95 8.64
C VAL A 478 -28.97 -18.22 7.34
N SER A 479 -29.22 -18.96 6.25
CA SER A 479 -29.68 -18.37 4.98
C SER A 479 -31.08 -17.76 5.11
N LEU A 480 -31.94 -18.37 5.93
CA LEU A 480 -33.27 -17.82 6.24
C LEU A 480 -33.16 -16.50 6.99
N ILE A 481 -32.24 -16.40 7.97
CA ILE A 481 -31.97 -15.16 8.69
C ILE A 481 -31.54 -14.06 7.70
N GLY A 482 -30.62 -14.38 6.78
CA GLY A 482 -30.20 -13.45 5.73
C GLY A 482 -31.34 -12.96 4.84
N ALA A 483 -32.25 -13.86 4.43
CA ALA A 483 -33.42 -13.51 3.62
C ALA A 483 -34.41 -12.58 4.36
N GLU A 484 -34.66 -12.84 5.64
CA GLU A 484 -35.53 -11.99 6.47
C GLU A 484 -34.93 -10.60 6.69
N ILE A 485 -33.63 -10.53 6.95
CA ILE A 485 -32.90 -9.26 7.07
C ILE A 485 -32.98 -8.47 5.75
N GLU A 486 -32.72 -9.12 4.61
CA GLU A 486 -32.82 -8.48 3.31
C GLU A 486 -34.22 -7.93 3.03
N GLN A 487 -35.27 -8.73 3.28
CA GLN A 487 -36.64 -8.29 3.13
C GLN A 487 -36.96 -7.08 4.02
N TYR A 488 -36.55 -7.13 5.29
CA TYR A 488 -36.78 -6.05 6.24
C TYR A 488 -36.07 -4.75 5.83
N LEU A 489 -34.78 -4.82 5.47
CA LEU A 489 -34.00 -3.64 5.10
C LEU A 489 -34.49 -3.01 3.79
N ARG A 490 -34.98 -3.80 2.83
CA ARG A 490 -35.65 -3.27 1.62
C ARG A 490 -36.93 -2.50 1.97
N ALA A 491 -37.71 -2.99 2.94
CA ALA A 491 -38.93 -2.33 3.39
C ALA A 491 -38.65 -1.11 4.29
N HIS A 492 -37.49 -1.08 4.96
CA HIS A 492 -37.12 -0.04 5.93
C HIS A 492 -35.72 0.54 5.60
N PRO A 493 -35.56 1.31 4.51
CA PRO A 493 -34.25 1.85 4.10
C PRO A 493 -33.63 2.82 5.13
N ALA A 494 -34.44 3.34 6.06
CA ALA A 494 -34.01 4.20 7.17
C ALA A 494 -33.76 3.44 8.49
N ALA A 495 -33.75 2.10 8.47
CA ALA A 495 -33.40 1.30 9.64
C ALA A 495 -32.00 1.67 10.16
N PRO A 496 -31.77 1.63 11.48
CA PRO A 496 -30.44 1.91 12.01
C PRO A 496 -29.42 0.88 11.49
N PRO A 497 -28.13 1.25 11.44
CA PRO A 497 -27.05 0.42 10.91
C PRO A 497 -26.60 -0.71 11.85
N ALA A 498 -27.55 -1.28 12.58
CA ALA A 498 -27.36 -2.39 13.50
C ALA A 498 -28.65 -3.19 13.68
N LEU A 499 -28.52 -4.47 13.99
CA LEU A 499 -29.63 -5.39 14.27
C LEU A 499 -29.23 -6.44 15.31
N PHE A 500 -30.22 -7.05 15.96
CA PHE A 500 -30.06 -8.22 16.81
C PHE A 500 -30.51 -9.48 16.08
N ILE A 501 -29.86 -10.60 16.41
CA ILE A 501 -30.38 -11.95 16.17
C ILE A 501 -30.59 -12.57 17.55
N ALA A 502 -31.84 -12.88 17.89
CA ALA A 502 -32.27 -13.21 19.25
C ALA A 502 -31.50 -14.40 19.84
N GLY A 503 -30.74 -14.17 20.93
CA GLY A 503 -29.92 -15.18 21.59
C GLY A 503 -28.70 -15.65 20.79
N HIS A 504 -28.33 -14.94 19.73
CA HIS A 504 -27.21 -15.27 18.84
C HIS A 504 -26.14 -14.17 18.90
N GLY A 505 -26.52 -12.91 18.67
CA GLY A 505 -25.57 -11.81 18.63
C GLY A 505 -26.12 -10.56 17.97
N ILE A 506 -25.23 -9.64 17.63
CA ILE A 506 -25.54 -8.40 16.91
C ILE A 506 -24.76 -8.32 15.61
N THR A 507 -25.37 -7.67 14.63
CA THR A 507 -24.70 -7.31 13.38
C THR A 507 -24.78 -5.80 13.21
N ALA A 508 -23.64 -5.16 12.98
CA ALA A 508 -23.55 -3.75 12.65
C ALA A 508 -22.77 -3.56 11.35
N TRP A 509 -23.06 -2.47 10.63
CA TRP A 509 -22.40 -2.18 9.36
C TRP A 509 -22.02 -0.71 9.24
N GLY A 510 -21.07 -0.39 8.36
CA GLY A 510 -20.46 0.93 8.25
C GLY A 510 -19.92 1.27 6.87
N ALA A 511 -19.57 2.54 6.68
CA ALA A 511 -18.84 3.05 5.52
C ALA A 511 -17.38 2.58 5.48
N ASP A 512 -16.89 2.04 6.59
CA ASP A 512 -15.62 1.35 6.73
C ASP A 512 -15.68 0.36 7.92
N LEU A 513 -14.60 -0.38 8.11
CA LEU A 513 -14.49 -1.40 9.15
C LEU A 513 -14.48 -0.80 10.58
N ALA A 514 -13.93 0.40 10.75
CA ALA A 514 -13.87 1.07 12.06
C ALA A 514 -15.27 1.52 12.49
N GLN A 515 -16.02 2.14 11.60
CA GLN A 515 -17.40 2.55 11.85
C GLN A 515 -18.31 1.36 12.13
N ALA A 516 -18.15 0.24 11.40
CA ALA A 516 -18.92 -0.98 11.68
C ALA A 516 -18.63 -1.54 13.09
N ARG A 517 -17.35 -1.54 13.52
CA ARG A 517 -16.95 -1.88 14.88
C ARG A 517 -17.56 -0.92 15.90
N ASP A 518 -17.39 0.38 15.72
CA ASP A 518 -17.84 1.40 16.69
C ASP A 518 -19.35 1.34 16.92
N ARG A 519 -20.12 1.03 15.87
CA ARG A 519 -21.56 0.79 15.97
C ARG A 519 -21.88 -0.46 16.79
N ALA A 520 -21.16 -1.57 16.59
CA ALA A 520 -21.31 -2.75 17.43
C ALA A 520 -20.95 -2.45 18.89
N GLU A 521 -19.88 -1.68 19.13
CA GLU A 521 -19.48 -1.26 20.48
C GLU A 521 -20.54 -0.39 21.16
N CYS A 522 -21.10 0.59 20.45
CA CYS A 522 -22.18 1.43 20.98
C CYS A 522 -23.41 0.60 21.35
N LEU A 523 -23.79 -0.38 20.52
CA LEU A 523 -24.95 -1.23 20.80
C LEU A 523 -24.71 -2.17 21.99
N GLU A 524 -23.54 -2.80 22.08
CA GLU A 524 -23.17 -3.61 23.24
C GLU A 524 -23.16 -2.77 24.53
N ALA A 525 -22.58 -1.57 24.49
CA ALA A 525 -22.53 -0.67 25.64
C ALA A 525 -23.93 -0.18 26.05
N LEU A 526 -24.84 0.08 25.09
CA LEU A 526 -26.24 0.34 25.39
C LEU A 526 -26.88 -0.84 26.15
N CYS A 527 -26.69 -2.06 25.66
CA CYS A 527 -27.20 -3.27 26.31
C CYS A 527 -26.56 -3.52 27.69
N GLU A 528 -25.29 -3.17 27.88
CA GLU A 528 -24.62 -3.21 29.17
C GLU A 528 -25.27 -2.24 30.16
N LEU A 529 -25.48 -0.98 29.76
CA LEU A 529 -26.15 0.01 30.60
C LEU A 529 -27.58 -0.43 30.96
N VAL A 530 -28.34 -0.95 30.00
CA VAL A 530 -29.68 -1.51 30.29
C VAL A 530 -29.58 -2.68 31.27
N SER A 531 -28.60 -3.57 31.11
CA SER A 531 -28.41 -4.72 32.01
C SER A 531 -28.06 -4.29 33.44
N LEU A 532 -27.30 -3.21 33.59
CA LEU A 532 -26.87 -2.68 34.89
C LEU A 532 -27.95 -1.81 35.56
N THR A 533 -28.74 -1.06 34.78
CA THR A 533 -29.71 -0.10 35.29
C THR A 533 -31.15 -0.60 35.32
N GLY A 534 -31.45 -1.66 34.55
CA GLY A 534 -32.81 -2.15 34.31
C GLY A 534 -33.68 -1.21 33.45
N ARG A 535 -33.13 -0.09 32.94
CA ARG A 535 -33.88 0.95 32.23
C ARG A 535 -33.47 1.05 30.77
N ARG A 536 -34.45 1.12 29.88
CA ARG A 536 -34.28 1.40 28.43
C ARG A 536 -34.66 2.83 28.05
N ASP A 537 -35.26 3.55 28.99
CA ASP A 537 -35.60 4.96 28.88
C ASP A 537 -34.96 5.69 30.06
N ILE A 538 -34.07 6.61 29.76
CA ILE A 538 -33.41 7.49 30.73
C ILE A 538 -33.70 8.96 30.46
N SER A 539 -34.73 9.26 29.66
CA SER A 539 -35.16 10.64 29.42
C SER A 539 -35.57 11.31 30.74
N THR A 540 -35.31 12.61 30.82
CA THR A 540 -35.40 13.41 32.05
C THR A 540 -36.81 13.57 32.62
N ASP A 541 -37.84 13.07 31.95
CA ASP A 541 -39.23 13.18 32.40
C ASP A 541 -39.49 12.39 33.71
N HIS A 542 -38.65 11.41 34.06
CA HIS A 542 -38.76 10.63 35.29
C HIS A 542 -37.87 11.09 36.46
N ILE A 543 -36.99 12.10 36.27
CA ILE A 543 -36.06 12.55 37.33
C ILE A 543 -36.72 13.60 38.25
N LEU A 544 -37.85 14.19 37.86
CA LEU A 544 -38.52 15.26 38.61
C LEU A 544 -39.70 14.81 39.51
N GLU A 545 -40.11 13.53 39.49
CA GLU A 545 -41.28 13.07 40.26
C GLU A 545 -40.97 12.49 41.65
N GLU A 546 -39.70 12.26 42.00
CA GLU A 546 -39.32 11.72 43.32
C GLU A 546 -38.45 12.67 44.15
N GLN A 547 -38.94 13.89 44.38
CA GLN A 547 -38.50 14.72 45.51
C GLN A 547 -39.65 14.78 46.53
N PRO A 548 -39.59 14.05 47.66
CA PRO A 548 -40.58 14.22 48.72
C PRO A 548 -40.48 15.64 49.29
N GLN A 549 -41.64 16.30 49.40
CA GLN A 549 -41.80 17.64 50.01
C GLN A 549 -41.31 17.72 51.46
#